data_AF-A0AAW5FGI7-F1
#
_entry.id   AF-A0AAW5FGI7-F1
#
_cell.length_a   1.000
_cell.length_b   1.000
_cell.length_c   1.000
_cell.angle_alpha   90.00
_cell.angle_beta   90.00
_cell.angle_gamma   90.00
#
_symmetry.space_group_name_H-M   'P 1'
#
loop_
_entity.id
_entity.type
_entity.pdbx_description
1 polymer ?
#
loop_
_entity_poly.entity_id
_entity_poly.type
_entity_poly.pdbx_seq_one_letter_code
_entity_poly.pdbx_strand_id
1 'polypeptide(L)'
;MTAVEEQVLARKAPVRFGSRDAGFGESVDNRMPELGVLRLDKARILGPDGWLVTEDGSLLYESTWYGPSFSRHPRSIAYGTPLPLSGTCLSLASDFAGGNYGHFLLDCLGRLALFQKSGLSLDDVDYVYLPKPASETAAKLVRRLGIPMHKCVWAGQEDIQADLVIGTSFPGLRRNYAPWLPEFFRLSVAKSPLRHDRRVYVQRKGQRKIANEQELMPALKKFGFQIYDFDDVEDEAAFFSECSIVVGPHGAGLTNLVFCSPGTKVLELIPSDHVHPYYYTIATSAGAHYSYIVGDSKGTRPQGAFGPSPFDFDVAPDIFERALETICQ
;
A
#
# COMPACT_ATOMS: atom_id res chain seq x y z
N MET A 1 14.90 -2.42 21.44
CA MET A 1 14.51 -2.68 20.04
C MET A 1 14.10 -4.13 19.96
N THR A 2 12.88 -4.41 19.51
CA THR A 2 12.50 -5.73 19.00
C THR A 2 12.46 -5.58 17.49
N ALA A 3 13.13 -6.48 16.77
CA ALA A 3 13.36 -6.34 15.35
C ALA A 3 12.70 -7.47 14.56
N VAL A 4 12.15 -7.13 13.39
CA VAL A 4 11.96 -8.07 12.31
C VAL A 4 13.30 -8.20 11.62
N GLU A 5 13.89 -9.39 11.71
CA GLU A 5 15.19 -9.69 11.12
C GLU A 5 15.20 -9.40 9.61
N GLU A 6 16.39 -9.09 9.12
CA GLU A 6 16.65 -8.91 7.71
C GLU A 6 16.17 -10.12 6.88
N GLN A 7 15.50 -9.86 5.77
CA GLN A 7 14.87 -10.91 4.96
C GLN A 7 15.29 -10.82 3.49
N VAL A 8 15.77 -11.94 2.94
CA VAL A 8 15.90 -12.11 1.49
C VAL A 8 14.54 -12.54 0.92
N LEU A 9 14.04 -11.76 -0.04
CA LEU A 9 12.75 -11.95 -0.68
C LEU A 9 12.92 -12.68 -2.01
N ALA A 10 12.48 -13.94 -2.06
CA ALA A 10 12.39 -14.71 -3.30
C ALA A 10 11.09 -14.36 -4.04
N ARG A 11 11.13 -13.41 -4.98
CA ARG A 11 9.97 -13.04 -5.79
C ARG A 11 9.92 -13.87 -7.06
N LYS A 12 8.73 -14.42 -7.35
CA LYS A 12 8.48 -15.05 -8.66
C LYS A 12 8.53 -13.99 -9.75
N ALA A 13 9.18 -14.31 -10.87
CA ALA A 13 9.22 -13.42 -12.03
C ALA A 13 7.78 -13.17 -12.54
N PRO A 14 7.46 -11.93 -12.95
CA PRO A 14 6.14 -11.60 -13.46
C PRO A 14 5.96 -12.20 -14.87
N VAL A 15 4.74 -12.62 -15.20
CA VAL A 15 4.40 -13.06 -16.57
C VAL A 15 4.00 -11.87 -17.41
N ARG A 16 4.77 -11.58 -18.46
CA ARG A 16 4.50 -10.49 -19.39
C ARG A 16 3.60 -10.96 -20.53
N PHE A 17 2.51 -10.23 -20.76
CA PHE A 17 1.72 -10.33 -21.98
C PHE A 17 1.97 -9.10 -22.86
N GLY A 18 2.25 -9.33 -24.15
CA GLY A 18 2.64 -8.29 -25.10
C GLY A 18 4.16 -8.08 -25.19
N SER A 19 4.56 -7.06 -25.97
CA SER A 19 5.97 -6.82 -26.32
C SER A 19 6.69 -5.84 -25.38
N ARG A 20 5.98 -4.99 -24.66
CA ARG A 20 6.55 -3.94 -23.81
C ARG A 20 6.88 -4.45 -22.42
N ASP A 21 8.13 -4.26 -22.01
CA ASP A 21 8.57 -4.56 -20.65
C ASP A 21 8.21 -3.43 -19.68
N ALA A 22 7.81 -3.82 -18.47
CA ALA A 22 7.63 -2.90 -17.36
C ALA A 22 8.97 -2.52 -16.70
N GLY A 23 10.04 -3.29 -16.92
CA GLY A 23 11.36 -2.96 -16.39
C GLY A 23 11.43 -2.96 -14.86
N PHE A 24 10.62 -3.79 -14.19
CA PHE A 24 10.54 -3.79 -12.72
C PHE A 24 11.88 -4.10 -12.05
N GLY A 25 12.79 -4.82 -12.70
CA GLY A 25 14.02 -5.33 -12.11
C GLY A 25 14.89 -4.27 -11.43
N GLU A 26 14.95 -3.04 -11.96
CA GLU A 26 15.75 -1.96 -11.37
C GLU A 26 15.11 -1.32 -10.13
N SER A 27 13.80 -1.51 -9.93
CA SER A 27 13.01 -0.88 -8.87
C SER A 27 12.54 -1.85 -7.79
N VAL A 28 12.87 -3.13 -7.92
CA VAL A 28 12.45 -4.19 -7.00
C VAL A 28 13.60 -4.56 -6.09
N ASP A 29 13.38 -4.37 -4.80
CA ASP A 29 14.31 -4.76 -3.75
C ASP A 29 13.99 -6.20 -3.31
N ASN A 30 15.01 -7.06 -3.37
CA ASN A 30 14.93 -8.45 -2.91
C ASN A 30 15.52 -8.64 -1.51
N ARG A 31 15.86 -7.55 -0.81
CA ARG A 31 16.39 -7.58 0.55
C ARG A 31 15.64 -6.55 1.36
N MET A 32 14.88 -7.00 2.35
CA MET A 32 14.21 -6.15 3.31
C MET A 32 15.18 -5.91 4.47
N PRO A 33 15.48 -4.67 4.86
CA PRO A 33 16.37 -4.41 5.99
C PRO A 33 15.75 -4.89 7.29
N GLU A 34 16.53 -4.90 8.36
CA GLU A 34 16.00 -5.03 9.72
C GLU A 34 14.99 -3.90 9.97
N LEU A 35 13.78 -4.26 10.39
CA LEU A 35 12.72 -3.32 10.74
C LEU A 35 12.46 -3.40 12.23
N GLY A 36 12.11 -2.29 12.88
CA GLY A 36 11.95 -2.31 14.33
C GLY A 36 11.00 -1.27 14.90
N VAL A 37 10.87 -1.35 16.22
CA VAL A 37 10.13 -0.41 17.04
C VAL A 37 11.11 0.37 17.91
N LEU A 38 10.94 1.69 17.93
CA LEU A 38 11.78 2.66 18.62
C LEU A 38 10.99 3.28 19.78
N ARG A 39 11.68 3.51 20.89
CA ARG A 39 11.20 4.27 22.06
C ARG A 39 11.97 5.57 22.09
N LEU A 40 11.28 6.70 21.97
CA LEU A 40 11.89 8.01 21.81
C LEU A 40 11.34 8.96 22.88
N ASP A 41 12.16 9.28 23.88
CA ASP A 41 11.79 10.24 24.92
C ASP A 41 11.64 11.64 24.33
N LYS A 42 10.55 12.32 24.69
CA LYS A 42 10.27 13.72 24.31
C LYS A 42 10.36 14.01 22.82
N ALA A 43 10.12 13.00 21.99
CA ALA A 43 10.20 13.11 20.54
C ALA A 43 8.99 13.82 19.94
N ARG A 44 9.20 14.35 18.73
CA ARG A 44 8.19 15.03 17.94
C ARG A 44 7.71 14.16 16.80
N ILE A 45 6.42 14.27 16.48
CA ILE A 45 5.81 13.71 15.29
C ILE A 45 5.39 14.89 14.42
N LEU A 46 5.96 14.99 13.21
CA LEU A 46 5.75 16.14 12.34
C LEU A 46 4.51 15.99 11.47
N GLY A 47 3.56 16.92 11.66
CA GLY A 47 2.34 17.09 10.88
C GLY A 47 1.67 15.79 10.38
N PRO A 48 1.13 15.78 9.15
CA PRO A 48 0.39 14.64 8.61
C PRO A 48 1.29 13.52 8.10
N ASP A 49 2.56 13.81 7.79
CA ASP A 49 3.51 12.84 7.24
C ASP A 49 4.07 11.91 8.33
N GLY A 50 3.95 12.30 9.61
CA GLY A 50 4.28 11.43 10.74
C GLY A 50 5.77 11.26 10.99
N TRP A 51 6.61 12.14 10.44
CA TRP A 51 8.05 12.04 10.57
C TRP A 51 8.49 12.18 12.01
N LEU A 52 9.38 11.30 12.43
CA LEU A 52 9.85 11.25 13.81
C LEU A 52 11.13 12.06 13.98
N VAL A 53 11.12 12.95 14.96
CA VAL A 53 12.26 13.79 15.30
C VAL A 53 12.58 13.60 16.78
N THR A 54 13.83 13.24 17.08
CA THR A 54 14.31 13.04 18.45
C THR A 54 14.35 14.35 19.23
N GLU A 55 14.49 14.28 20.56
CA GLU A 55 14.57 15.45 21.44
C GLU A 55 15.68 16.44 21.02
N ASP A 56 16.79 15.92 20.50
CA ASP A 56 17.93 16.72 20.01
C ASP A 56 17.71 17.33 18.60
N GLY A 57 16.57 17.06 17.96
CA GLY A 57 16.22 17.59 16.64
C GLY A 57 16.61 16.71 15.46
N SER A 58 17.12 15.49 15.67
CA SER A 58 17.50 14.59 14.58
C SER A 58 16.28 13.90 13.95
N LEU A 59 16.16 13.97 12.62
CA LEU A 59 15.12 13.27 11.86
C LEU A 59 15.48 11.78 11.68
N LEU A 60 14.51 10.90 11.94
CA LEU A 60 14.65 9.46 11.74
C LEU A 60 14.17 9.04 10.34
N TYR A 61 15.07 9.02 9.37
CA TYR A 61 14.78 8.75 7.96
C TYR A 61 14.19 7.35 7.71
N GLU A 62 14.59 6.36 8.49
CA GLU A 62 14.13 4.97 8.42
C GLU A 62 12.65 4.84 8.76
N SER A 63 12.07 5.84 9.43
CA SER A 63 10.64 5.92 9.71
C SER A 63 9.84 6.50 8.54
N THR A 64 10.46 7.01 7.48
CA THR A 64 9.82 7.73 6.37
C THR A 64 9.73 6.88 5.10
N TRP A 65 8.81 7.23 4.19
CA TRP A 65 8.71 6.60 2.87
C TRP A 65 9.95 6.82 1.97
N TYR A 66 10.77 7.85 2.27
CA TYR A 66 11.96 8.18 1.50
C TYR A 66 13.20 7.38 1.91
N GLY A 67 13.21 6.83 3.13
CA GLY A 67 14.38 6.17 3.69
C GLY A 67 15.64 7.08 3.61
N PRO A 68 16.84 6.50 3.39
CA PRO A 68 18.09 7.25 3.35
C PRO A 68 18.30 8.06 2.05
N SER A 69 17.29 8.17 1.17
CA SER A 69 17.41 8.90 -0.10
C SER A 69 17.34 10.42 0.12
N PHE A 70 18.42 11.01 0.66
CA PHE A 70 18.55 12.43 1.01
C PHE A 70 18.19 13.42 -0.11
N SER A 71 18.33 13.04 -1.38
CA SER A 71 18.03 13.91 -2.52
C SER A 71 16.55 14.15 -2.76
N ARG A 72 15.66 13.34 -2.14
CA ARG A 72 14.20 13.40 -2.33
C ARG A 72 13.44 13.87 -1.08
N HIS A 73 14.13 14.03 0.04
CA HIS A 73 13.54 14.61 1.25
C HIS A 73 13.39 16.12 1.05
N PRO A 74 12.30 16.76 1.52
CA PRO A 74 12.26 18.22 1.56
C PRO A 74 13.46 18.72 2.38
N ARG A 75 14.29 19.55 1.72
CA ARG A 75 15.55 20.09 2.27
C ARG A 75 15.34 21.09 3.42
N SER A 76 14.09 21.43 3.76
CA SER A 76 13.76 22.31 4.88
C SER A 76 12.62 21.72 5.68
N ILE A 77 12.92 21.19 6.85
CA ILE A 77 11.94 21.01 7.92
C ILE A 77 12.01 22.28 8.77
N ALA A 78 10.91 23.02 8.81
CA ALA A 78 10.77 24.15 9.72
C ALA A 78 10.12 23.62 11.01
N TYR A 79 10.86 23.67 12.11
CA TYR A 79 10.32 23.26 13.41
C TYR A 79 9.48 24.39 14.00
N GLY A 80 8.16 24.20 14.04
CA GLY A 80 7.27 25.05 14.83
C GLY A 80 7.35 24.73 16.33
N THR A 81 6.54 25.44 17.12
CA THR A 81 6.24 25.03 18.50
C THR A 81 5.26 23.85 18.43
N PRO A 82 5.63 22.64 18.88
CA PRO A 82 4.74 21.49 18.83
C PRO A 82 3.64 21.61 19.90
N LEU A 83 2.51 20.96 19.65
CA LEU A 83 1.47 20.77 20.65
C LEU A 83 1.94 19.70 21.67
N PRO A 84 1.94 20.00 22.97
CA PRO A 84 2.33 19.02 23.99
C PRO A 84 1.26 17.94 24.14
N LEU A 85 1.70 16.68 24.28
CA LEU A 85 0.85 15.51 24.51
C LEU A 85 1.42 14.67 25.65
N SER A 86 0.93 14.88 26.88
CA SER A 86 1.42 14.12 28.04
C SER A 86 1.03 12.64 27.95
N GLY A 87 2.00 11.74 28.03
CA GLY A 87 1.82 10.29 27.91
C GLY A 87 2.60 9.62 26.78
N THR A 88 2.30 8.35 26.55
CA THR A 88 2.92 7.51 25.53
C THR A 88 2.09 7.48 24.25
N CYS A 89 2.69 7.88 23.13
CA CYS A 89 2.02 7.96 21.84
C CYS A 89 2.64 7.00 20.80
N LEU A 90 1.86 6.08 20.25
CA LEU A 90 2.24 5.27 19.09
C LEU A 90 2.03 6.08 17.80
N SER A 91 3.07 6.27 17.00
CA SER A 91 2.93 6.86 15.66
C SER A 91 2.70 5.79 14.60
N LEU A 92 1.54 5.83 13.96
CA LEU A 92 1.23 5.08 12.74
C LEU A 92 1.22 5.98 11.50
N ALA A 93 1.37 7.30 11.66
CA ALA A 93 1.36 8.22 10.54
C ALA A 93 2.51 7.96 9.56
N SER A 94 2.27 8.26 8.29
CA SER A 94 3.21 8.03 7.21
C SER A 94 2.91 8.96 6.04
N ASP A 95 3.93 9.25 5.24
CA ASP A 95 3.84 10.06 4.03
C ASP A 95 2.64 9.63 3.15
N PHE A 96 1.87 10.61 2.67
CA PHE A 96 0.71 10.43 1.78
C PHE A 96 -0.48 9.64 2.36
N ALA A 97 -0.37 9.08 3.57
CA ALA A 97 -1.41 8.23 4.15
C ALA A 97 -2.73 8.97 4.44
N GLY A 98 -2.69 10.29 4.64
CA GLY A 98 -3.91 11.10 4.82
C GLY A 98 -4.74 11.30 3.55
N GLY A 99 -4.14 11.18 2.37
CA GLY A 99 -4.78 11.45 1.08
C GLY A 99 -4.84 10.28 0.11
N ASN A 100 -4.25 9.14 0.47
CA ASN A 100 -4.13 7.99 -0.42
C ASN A 100 -4.42 6.68 0.31
N TYR A 101 -5.45 5.96 -0.14
CA TYR A 101 -5.88 4.68 0.43
C TYR A 101 -4.74 3.64 0.51
N GLY A 102 -3.91 3.55 -0.53
CA GLY A 102 -2.80 2.59 -0.56
C GLY A 102 -1.76 2.86 0.52
N HIS A 103 -1.38 4.12 0.69
CA HIS A 103 -0.46 4.54 1.75
C HIS A 103 -1.12 4.45 3.14
N PHE A 104 -2.41 4.75 3.25
CA PHE A 104 -3.16 4.56 4.50
C PHE A 104 -3.14 3.09 4.95
N LEU A 105 -3.47 2.17 4.05
CA LEU A 105 -3.54 0.75 4.36
C LEU A 105 -2.14 0.16 4.57
N LEU A 106 -1.24 0.28 3.58
CA LEU A 106 0.03 -0.45 3.61
C LEU A 106 1.07 0.24 4.51
N ASP A 107 1.17 1.56 4.44
CA ASP A 107 2.30 2.29 5.03
C ASP A 107 1.98 2.84 6.43
N CYS A 108 0.70 3.16 6.69
CA CYS A 108 0.23 3.60 8.01
C CYS A 108 -0.23 2.41 8.85
N LEU A 109 -1.31 1.72 8.46
CA LEU A 109 -1.83 0.60 9.25
C LEU A 109 -0.87 -0.60 9.31
N GLY A 110 0.02 -0.75 8.32
CA GLY A 110 1.07 -1.76 8.32
C GLY A 110 2.07 -1.63 9.48
N ARG A 111 2.25 -0.42 10.04
CA ARG A 111 3.12 -0.19 11.20
C ARG A 111 2.62 -0.86 12.47
N LEU A 112 1.30 -1.06 12.58
CA LEU A 112 0.71 -1.79 13.70
C LEU A 112 1.24 -3.23 13.78
N ALA A 113 1.55 -3.85 12.65
CA ALA A 113 2.14 -5.18 12.62
C ALA A 113 3.53 -5.21 13.27
N LEU A 114 4.37 -4.20 12.99
CA LEU A 114 5.70 -4.07 13.60
C LEU A 114 5.58 -3.82 15.11
N PHE A 115 4.66 -2.92 15.50
CA PHE A 115 4.34 -2.65 16.90
C PHE A 115 3.94 -3.93 17.66
N GLN A 116 3.01 -4.70 17.13
CA GLN A 116 2.56 -5.95 17.76
C GLN A 116 3.64 -7.04 17.77
N LYS A 117 4.41 -7.18 16.67
CA LYS A 117 5.55 -8.11 16.61
C LYS A 117 6.63 -7.77 17.65
N SER A 118 6.69 -6.53 18.13
CA SER A 118 7.63 -6.14 19.18
C SER A 118 7.27 -6.65 20.58
N GLY A 119 6.07 -7.22 20.74
CA GLY A 119 5.51 -7.65 22.02
C GLY A 119 4.67 -6.58 22.72
N LEU A 120 4.54 -5.39 22.12
CA LEU A 120 3.68 -4.31 22.62
C LEU A 120 2.25 -4.47 22.13
N SER A 121 1.32 -3.93 22.91
CA SER A 121 -0.11 -3.94 22.67
C SER A 121 -0.67 -2.53 22.78
N LEU A 122 -1.91 -2.34 22.30
CA LEU A 122 -2.57 -1.04 22.37
C LEU A 122 -2.90 -0.63 23.81
N ASP A 123 -2.74 -1.51 24.79
CA ASP A 123 -2.86 -1.19 26.22
C ASP A 123 -1.58 -0.53 26.77
N ASP A 124 -0.44 -0.68 26.09
CA ASP A 124 0.84 -0.10 26.49
C ASP A 124 1.02 1.37 26.07
N VAL A 125 0.00 1.97 25.42
CA VAL A 125 0.05 3.35 24.92
C VAL A 125 -1.22 4.11 25.28
N ASP A 126 -1.06 5.40 25.55
CA ASP A 126 -2.18 6.31 25.84
C ASP A 126 -2.84 6.77 24.53
N TYR A 127 -2.03 7.00 23.51
CA TYR A 127 -2.45 7.57 22.23
C TYR A 127 -1.96 6.78 21.03
N VAL A 128 -2.72 6.87 19.94
CA VAL A 128 -2.34 6.38 18.60
C VAL A 128 -2.46 7.56 17.63
N TYR A 129 -1.33 8.05 17.12
CA TYR A 129 -1.26 9.13 16.15
C TYR A 129 -1.33 8.58 14.72
N LEU A 130 -2.35 8.98 13.97
CA LEU A 130 -2.60 8.51 12.61
C LEU A 130 -3.44 9.51 11.81
N PRO A 131 -3.39 9.48 10.47
CA PRO A 131 -4.27 10.31 9.66
C PRO A 131 -5.74 9.96 9.90
N LYS A 132 -6.61 10.97 9.87
CA LYS A 132 -8.05 10.74 9.92
C LYS A 132 -8.48 9.90 8.70
N PRO A 133 -9.22 8.79 8.87
CA PRO A 133 -9.72 8.01 7.76
C PRO A 133 -10.52 8.86 6.77
N ALA A 134 -10.16 8.80 5.48
CA ALA A 134 -10.82 9.59 4.42
C ALA A 134 -12.18 9.01 3.99
N SER A 135 -12.50 7.79 4.42
CA SER A 135 -13.74 7.08 4.09
C SER A 135 -14.18 6.15 5.21
N GLU A 136 -15.44 5.72 5.16
CA GLU A 136 -15.98 4.73 6.11
C GLU A 136 -15.29 3.37 5.96
N THR A 137 -14.90 2.98 4.75
CA THR A 137 -14.08 1.77 4.51
C THR A 137 -12.74 1.85 5.26
N ALA A 138 -12.05 2.99 5.17
CA ALA A 138 -10.81 3.22 5.91
C ALA A 138 -11.05 3.19 7.44
N ALA A 139 -12.16 3.77 7.92
CA ALA A 139 -12.52 3.73 9.35
C ALA A 139 -12.83 2.31 9.85
N LYS A 140 -13.50 1.48 9.02
CA LYS A 140 -13.74 0.05 9.32
C LYS A 140 -12.44 -0.71 9.50
N LEU A 141 -11.41 -0.45 8.69
CA LEU A 141 -10.09 -1.08 8.84
C LEU A 141 -9.46 -0.76 10.19
N VAL A 142 -9.47 0.51 10.59
CA VAL A 142 -8.95 0.95 11.91
C VAL A 142 -9.64 0.19 13.06
N ARG A 143 -10.97 0.08 13.00
CA ARG A 143 -11.75 -0.65 14.02
C ARG A 143 -11.49 -2.16 14.01
N ARG A 144 -11.35 -2.77 12.83
CA ARG A 144 -11.05 -4.22 12.71
C ARG A 144 -9.68 -4.58 13.25
N LEU A 145 -8.72 -3.66 13.14
CA LEU A 145 -7.39 -3.80 13.74
C LEU A 145 -7.39 -3.58 15.27
N GLY A 146 -8.56 -3.31 15.87
CA GLY A 146 -8.70 -3.14 17.32
C GLY A 146 -8.22 -1.80 17.85
N ILE A 147 -7.90 -0.83 16.98
CA ILE A 147 -7.44 0.51 17.39
C ILE A 147 -8.61 1.25 18.08
N PRO A 148 -8.52 1.57 19.40
CA PRO A 148 -9.61 2.22 20.11
C PRO A 148 -9.76 3.67 19.67
N MET A 149 -10.96 4.06 19.25
CA MET A 149 -11.19 5.40 18.70
C MET A 149 -10.96 6.52 19.70
N HIS A 150 -11.12 6.25 21.00
CA HIS A 150 -10.85 7.23 22.05
C HIS A 150 -9.35 7.47 22.30
N LYS A 151 -8.45 6.57 21.84
CA LYS A 151 -6.99 6.78 21.88
C LYS A 151 -6.45 7.51 20.65
N CYS A 152 -7.27 7.68 19.61
CA CYS A 152 -6.80 8.21 18.34
C CYS A 152 -6.55 9.73 18.41
N VAL A 153 -5.34 10.13 18.06
CA VAL A 153 -4.97 11.52 17.79
C VAL A 153 -4.83 11.67 16.28
N TRP A 154 -5.70 12.48 15.69
CA TRP A 154 -5.76 12.64 14.24
C TRP A 154 -4.66 13.58 13.77
N ALA A 155 -3.87 13.13 12.80
CA ALA A 155 -2.78 13.91 12.27
C ALA A 155 -3.27 15.21 11.60
N GLY A 156 -2.77 16.34 12.11
CA GLY A 156 -3.09 17.70 11.67
C GLY A 156 -1.92 18.34 10.91
N GLN A 157 -1.96 19.67 10.76
CA GLN A 157 -0.80 20.41 10.23
C GLN A 157 0.23 20.70 11.32
N GLU A 158 -0.22 20.66 12.57
CA GLU A 158 0.57 20.91 13.75
C GLU A 158 1.40 19.68 14.12
N ASP A 159 2.65 19.93 14.50
CA ASP A 159 3.50 18.91 15.10
C ASP A 159 3.03 18.62 16.52
N ILE A 160 3.22 17.39 16.99
CA ILE A 160 3.00 17.03 18.39
C ILE A 160 4.32 16.60 19.05
N GLN A 161 4.44 16.83 20.35
CA GLN A 161 5.53 16.32 21.16
C GLN A 161 4.95 15.55 22.35
N ALA A 162 5.30 14.27 22.47
CA ALA A 162 4.83 13.40 23.55
C ALA A 162 5.93 13.11 24.57
N ASP A 163 5.57 12.72 25.80
CA ASP A 163 6.56 12.32 26.81
C ASP A 163 7.38 11.12 26.31
N LEU A 164 6.71 10.16 25.66
CA LEU A 164 7.32 9.04 24.97
C LEU A 164 6.62 8.80 23.63
N VAL A 165 7.39 8.76 22.53
CA VAL A 165 6.89 8.30 21.23
C VAL A 165 7.35 6.86 20.98
N ILE A 166 6.39 5.99 20.70
CA ILE A 166 6.64 4.68 20.10
C ILE A 166 6.58 4.84 18.58
N GLY A 167 7.75 4.82 17.94
CA GLY A 167 7.90 4.88 16.49
C GLY A 167 8.16 3.50 15.90
N THR A 168 7.95 3.36 14.59
CA THR A 168 8.39 2.18 13.84
C THR A 168 9.25 2.58 12.66
N SER A 169 10.11 1.68 12.20
CA SER A 169 10.60 1.73 10.82
C SER A 169 9.42 1.80 9.85
N PHE A 170 9.64 2.33 8.66
CA PHE A 170 8.68 2.23 7.56
C PHE A 170 8.37 0.73 7.31
N PRO A 171 7.10 0.32 7.13
CA PRO A 171 6.68 -1.08 7.10
C PRO A 171 6.99 -1.76 5.74
N GLY A 172 8.22 -1.63 5.27
CA GLY A 172 8.69 -2.14 4.00
C GLY A 172 9.87 -1.32 3.46
N LEU A 173 9.99 -1.30 2.14
CA LEU A 173 10.80 -0.35 1.39
C LEU A 173 9.88 0.39 0.42
N ARG A 174 10.37 1.50 -0.14
CA ARG A 174 9.62 2.29 -1.11
C ARG A 174 9.10 1.39 -2.25
N ARG A 175 7.78 1.16 -2.28
CA ARG A 175 7.06 0.32 -3.27
C ARG A 175 7.41 -1.17 -3.24
N ASN A 176 8.01 -1.63 -2.16
CA ASN A 176 8.52 -2.98 -2.00
C ASN A 176 8.04 -3.51 -0.64
N TYR A 177 7.17 -4.52 -0.67
CA TYR A 177 6.50 -5.04 0.53
C TYR A 177 7.01 -6.43 0.88
N ALA A 178 7.09 -6.79 2.17
CA ALA A 178 7.49 -8.12 2.62
C ALA A 178 6.26 -9.03 2.86
N PRO A 179 6.41 -10.37 2.82
CA PRO A 179 5.30 -11.32 2.98
C PRO A 179 4.50 -11.19 4.29
N TRP A 180 5.16 -10.75 5.36
CA TRP A 180 4.51 -10.57 6.66
C TRP A 180 3.41 -9.50 6.63
N LEU A 181 3.44 -8.56 5.69
CA LEU A 181 2.48 -7.46 5.61
C LEU A 181 1.12 -7.94 5.07
N PRO A 182 1.02 -8.59 3.89
CA PRO A 182 -0.21 -9.28 3.48
C PRO A 182 -0.70 -10.31 4.48
N GLU A 183 0.20 -11.10 5.08
CA GLU A 183 -0.18 -12.07 6.10
C GLU A 183 -0.87 -11.39 7.29
N PHE A 184 -0.29 -10.30 7.82
CA PHE A 184 -0.89 -9.51 8.89
C PHE A 184 -2.30 -9.04 8.54
N PHE A 185 -2.52 -8.46 7.36
CA PHE A 185 -3.84 -7.97 6.97
C PHE A 185 -4.86 -9.09 6.77
N ARG A 186 -4.45 -10.23 6.21
CA ARG A 186 -5.35 -11.38 6.07
C ARG A 186 -5.79 -11.93 7.42
N LEU A 187 -4.86 -12.10 8.36
CA LEU A 187 -5.16 -12.63 9.68
C LEU A 187 -5.97 -11.65 10.53
N SER A 188 -5.66 -10.36 10.47
CA SER A 188 -6.26 -9.34 11.33
C SER A 188 -7.56 -8.76 10.77
N VAL A 189 -7.77 -8.76 9.44
CA VAL A 189 -8.89 -8.04 8.80
C VAL A 189 -9.76 -8.96 7.97
N ALA A 190 -9.19 -9.67 7.00
CA ALA A 190 -9.98 -10.43 6.01
C ALA A 190 -10.57 -11.73 6.57
N LYS A 191 -9.87 -12.36 7.54
CA LYS A 191 -10.13 -13.72 8.04
C LYS A 191 -10.07 -14.75 6.89
N SER A 192 -10.27 -16.03 7.21
CA SER A 192 -10.24 -17.09 6.18
C SER A 192 -11.49 -17.02 5.30
N PRO A 193 -11.36 -17.00 3.96
CA PRO A 193 -12.51 -16.92 3.09
C PRO A 193 -13.27 -18.25 3.04
N LEU A 194 -14.58 -18.19 2.82
CA LEU A 194 -15.40 -19.39 2.63
C LEU A 194 -15.26 -19.99 1.22
N ARG A 195 -14.74 -19.21 0.27
CA ARG A 195 -14.56 -19.59 -1.14
C ARG A 195 -13.35 -18.88 -1.75
N HIS A 196 -12.84 -19.40 -2.85
CA HIS A 196 -11.73 -18.80 -3.62
C HIS A 196 -11.95 -19.00 -5.11
N ASP A 197 -13.12 -18.57 -5.59
CA ASP A 197 -13.56 -18.77 -6.97
C ASP A 197 -13.86 -17.45 -7.69
N ARG A 198 -13.93 -16.32 -6.98
CA ARG A 198 -14.36 -15.04 -7.52
C ARG A 198 -13.35 -14.50 -8.54
N ARG A 199 -13.85 -14.12 -9.72
CA ARG A 199 -13.07 -13.45 -10.77
C ARG A 199 -13.53 -12.00 -10.85
N VAL A 200 -12.62 -11.07 -10.65
CA VAL A 200 -12.96 -9.65 -10.58
C VAL A 200 -12.14 -8.81 -11.54
N TYR A 201 -12.81 -7.87 -12.21
CA TYR A 201 -12.20 -6.75 -12.89
C TYR A 201 -12.39 -5.49 -12.04
N VAL A 202 -11.30 -4.94 -11.51
CA VAL A 202 -11.29 -3.72 -10.72
C VAL A 202 -11.38 -2.54 -11.68
N GLN A 203 -12.54 -1.88 -11.73
CA GLN A 203 -12.70 -0.71 -12.58
C GLN A 203 -12.00 0.51 -11.97
N ARG A 204 -11.56 1.43 -12.83
CA ARG A 204 -10.94 2.68 -12.41
C ARG A 204 -11.65 3.89 -12.97
N LYS A 205 -12.13 4.74 -12.07
CA LYS A 205 -12.67 6.07 -12.37
C LYS A 205 -11.56 7.13 -12.32
N GLY A 206 -11.68 8.19 -13.10
CA GLY A 206 -10.72 9.31 -13.13
C GLY A 206 -9.55 9.12 -14.11
N GLN A 207 -8.33 9.40 -13.65
CA GLN A 207 -7.10 9.37 -14.47
C GLN A 207 -6.49 7.97 -14.57
N ARG A 208 -5.75 7.68 -15.64
CA ARG A 208 -5.17 6.35 -15.94
C ARG A 208 -6.26 5.29 -16.08
N LYS A 209 -7.41 5.65 -16.65
CA LYS A 209 -8.39 4.66 -17.08
C LYS A 209 -7.97 4.09 -18.43
N ILE A 210 -8.55 2.94 -18.76
CA ILE A 210 -8.37 2.34 -20.08
C ILE A 210 -9.27 3.09 -21.05
N ALA A 211 -8.69 3.80 -22.01
CA ALA A 211 -9.42 4.63 -22.95
C ALA A 211 -10.33 3.78 -23.86
N ASN A 212 -9.92 2.57 -24.21
CA ASN A 212 -10.69 1.59 -24.96
C ASN A 212 -11.32 0.48 -24.09
N GLU A 213 -11.69 0.77 -22.83
CA GLU A 213 -12.23 -0.22 -21.88
C GLU A 213 -13.41 -1.03 -22.45
N GLN A 214 -14.28 -0.40 -23.24
CA GLN A 214 -15.45 -1.06 -23.86
C GLN A 214 -15.05 -2.22 -24.79
N GLU A 215 -13.88 -2.17 -25.40
CA GLU A 215 -13.36 -3.26 -26.26
C GLU A 215 -12.93 -4.48 -25.44
N LEU A 216 -12.64 -4.31 -24.15
CA LEU A 216 -12.22 -5.38 -23.25
C LEU A 216 -13.39 -6.10 -22.57
N MET A 217 -14.54 -5.43 -22.45
CA MET A 217 -15.74 -5.93 -21.77
C MET A 217 -16.26 -7.27 -22.31
N PRO A 218 -16.28 -7.54 -23.64
CA PRO A 218 -16.70 -8.83 -24.16
C PRO A 218 -15.85 -10.00 -23.66
N ALA A 219 -14.53 -9.82 -23.60
CA ALA A 219 -13.61 -10.84 -23.09
C ALA A 219 -13.82 -11.07 -21.57
N LEU A 220 -13.94 -10.00 -20.78
CA LEU A 220 -14.27 -10.10 -19.35
C LEU A 220 -15.57 -10.88 -19.11
N LYS A 221 -16.62 -10.58 -19.89
CA LYS A 221 -17.90 -11.29 -19.82
C LYS A 221 -17.76 -12.77 -20.20
N LYS A 222 -17.03 -13.08 -21.28
CA LYS A 222 -16.76 -14.45 -21.75
C LYS A 222 -16.10 -15.30 -20.66
N PHE A 223 -15.18 -14.73 -19.88
CA PHE A 223 -14.47 -15.44 -18.80
C PHE A 223 -15.13 -15.34 -17.41
N GLY A 224 -16.32 -14.74 -17.32
CA GLY A 224 -17.12 -14.71 -16.09
C GLY A 224 -16.64 -13.72 -15.04
N PHE A 225 -16.00 -12.63 -15.46
CA PHE A 225 -15.56 -11.58 -14.53
C PHE A 225 -16.72 -10.72 -14.04
N GLN A 226 -16.72 -10.44 -12.74
CA GLN A 226 -17.55 -9.42 -12.11
C GLN A 226 -16.83 -8.08 -12.16
N ILE A 227 -17.57 -7.00 -12.45
CA ILE A 227 -17.02 -5.65 -12.35
C ILE A 227 -17.06 -5.23 -10.89
N TYR A 228 -15.92 -4.79 -10.37
CA TYR A 228 -15.82 -4.21 -9.04
C TYR A 228 -15.82 -2.69 -9.14
N ASP A 229 -16.79 -2.10 -8.47
CA ASP A 229 -16.85 -0.68 -8.17
C ASP A 229 -16.63 -0.49 -6.66
N PHE A 230 -15.84 0.52 -6.32
CA PHE A 230 -15.51 0.88 -4.94
C PHE A 230 -16.73 1.29 -4.12
N ASP A 231 -17.74 1.84 -4.78
CA ASP A 231 -18.94 2.35 -4.11
C ASP A 231 -19.91 1.22 -3.71
N ASP A 232 -19.76 0.02 -4.31
CA ASP A 232 -20.72 -1.09 -4.18
C ASP A 232 -20.32 -2.15 -3.14
N VAL A 233 -19.09 -2.10 -2.62
CA VAL A 233 -18.56 -3.16 -1.74
C VAL A 233 -18.33 -2.64 -0.32
N GLU A 234 -19.14 -3.12 0.62
CA GLU A 234 -19.05 -2.71 2.02
C GLU A 234 -17.84 -3.28 2.78
N ASP A 235 -17.28 -4.39 2.30
CA ASP A 235 -16.16 -5.12 2.90
C ASP A 235 -15.16 -5.58 1.84
N GLU A 236 -14.25 -4.69 1.48
CA GLU A 236 -13.21 -4.96 0.47
C GLU A 236 -12.29 -6.11 0.90
N ALA A 237 -11.99 -6.24 2.19
CA ALA A 237 -11.08 -7.26 2.68
C ALA A 237 -11.67 -8.67 2.49
N ALA A 238 -12.92 -8.88 2.89
CA ALA A 238 -13.61 -10.14 2.64
C ALA A 238 -13.76 -10.39 1.13
N PHE A 239 -14.18 -9.39 0.37
CA PHE A 239 -14.37 -9.51 -1.07
C PHE A 239 -13.11 -9.98 -1.79
N PHE A 240 -11.95 -9.33 -1.54
CA PHE A 240 -10.69 -9.67 -2.21
C PHE A 240 -10.07 -10.97 -1.69
N SER A 241 -10.37 -11.39 -0.45
CA SER A 241 -9.93 -12.69 0.06
C SER A 241 -10.53 -13.88 -0.70
N GLU A 242 -11.72 -13.69 -1.28
CA GLU A 242 -12.43 -14.69 -2.10
C GLU A 242 -11.97 -14.73 -3.57
N CYS A 243 -11.13 -13.79 -4.00
CA CYS A 243 -10.75 -13.67 -5.41
C CYS A 243 -9.74 -14.73 -5.85
N SER A 244 -10.14 -15.58 -6.79
CA SER A 244 -9.24 -16.46 -7.54
C SER A 244 -8.44 -15.72 -8.60
N ILE A 245 -9.05 -14.70 -9.23
CA ILE A 245 -8.43 -13.89 -10.28
C ILE A 245 -8.81 -12.41 -10.10
N VAL A 246 -7.82 -11.53 -10.11
CA VAL A 246 -7.98 -10.06 -10.08
C VAL A 246 -7.35 -9.46 -11.32
N VAL A 247 -8.14 -8.73 -12.10
CA VAL A 247 -7.69 -7.97 -13.28
C VAL A 247 -7.97 -6.50 -13.04
N GLY A 248 -7.09 -5.59 -13.45
CA GLY A 248 -7.41 -4.17 -13.38
C GLY A 248 -6.27 -3.24 -13.79
N PRO A 249 -6.58 -1.96 -14.06
CA PRO A 249 -5.57 -0.96 -14.36
C PRO A 249 -4.77 -0.56 -13.12
N HIS A 250 -3.51 -0.19 -13.33
CA HIS A 250 -2.59 0.28 -12.30
C HIS A 250 -3.22 1.43 -11.49
N GLY A 251 -3.45 1.19 -10.18
CA GLY A 251 -4.05 2.20 -9.31
C GLY A 251 -4.51 1.65 -7.97
N ALA A 252 -4.90 2.56 -7.06
CA ALA A 252 -5.18 2.25 -5.66
C ALA A 252 -6.19 1.10 -5.46
N GLY A 253 -7.13 0.95 -6.40
CA GLY A 253 -7.63 -0.34 -6.95
C GLY A 253 -7.04 -1.61 -6.34
N LEU A 254 -5.82 -1.86 -6.80
CA LEU A 254 -5.08 -3.09 -6.61
C LEU A 254 -4.33 -3.14 -5.27
N THR A 255 -4.45 -2.13 -4.41
CA THR A 255 -3.92 -2.21 -3.03
C THR A 255 -4.59 -3.37 -2.28
N ASN A 256 -5.86 -3.64 -2.57
CA ASN A 256 -6.63 -4.72 -1.96
C ASN A 256 -6.09 -6.13 -2.27
N LEU A 257 -5.12 -6.27 -3.18
CA LEU A 257 -4.36 -7.52 -3.36
C LEU A 257 -3.68 -7.99 -2.07
N VAL A 258 -3.44 -7.08 -1.11
CA VAL A 258 -2.94 -7.42 0.23
C VAL A 258 -3.86 -8.39 0.99
N PHE A 259 -5.16 -8.41 0.68
CA PHE A 259 -6.15 -9.30 1.29
C PHE A 259 -6.33 -10.61 0.52
N CYS A 260 -5.81 -10.73 -0.70
CA CYS A 260 -5.99 -11.93 -1.52
C CYS A 260 -5.29 -13.15 -0.92
N SER A 261 -5.96 -14.29 -1.03
CA SER A 261 -5.39 -15.57 -0.61
C SER A 261 -4.18 -15.96 -1.48
N PRO A 262 -3.19 -16.71 -0.93
CA PRO A 262 -2.09 -17.24 -1.74
C PRO A 262 -2.62 -18.05 -2.93
N GLY A 263 -1.94 -17.94 -4.07
CA GLY A 263 -2.37 -18.59 -5.32
C GLY A 263 -3.37 -17.80 -6.17
N THR A 264 -3.90 -16.66 -5.70
CA THR A 264 -4.66 -15.73 -6.55
C THR A 264 -3.85 -15.35 -7.79
N LYS A 265 -4.49 -15.31 -8.96
CA LYS A 265 -3.87 -14.84 -10.20
C LYS A 265 -4.18 -13.36 -10.39
N VAL A 266 -3.18 -12.57 -10.77
CA VAL A 266 -3.31 -11.13 -10.97
C VAL A 266 -2.91 -10.78 -12.41
N LEU A 267 -3.71 -9.96 -13.07
CA LEU A 267 -3.35 -9.31 -14.34
C LEU A 267 -3.46 -7.80 -14.18
N GLU A 268 -2.32 -7.14 -14.08
CA GLU A 268 -2.25 -5.70 -14.00
C GLU A 268 -2.14 -5.06 -15.39
N LEU A 269 -2.93 -4.03 -15.65
CA LEU A 269 -2.90 -3.25 -16.89
C LEU A 269 -2.18 -1.91 -16.61
N ILE A 270 -0.97 -1.76 -17.13
CA ILE A 270 -0.04 -0.70 -16.74
C ILE A 270 0.07 0.32 -17.86
N PRO A 271 -0.17 1.62 -17.61
CA PRO A 271 0.16 2.66 -18.59
C PRO A 271 1.68 2.79 -18.76
N SER A 272 2.14 2.86 -20.02
CA SER A 272 3.56 2.95 -20.39
C SER A 272 4.36 4.11 -19.75
N ASP A 273 3.69 5.17 -19.30
CA ASP A 273 4.32 6.36 -18.70
C ASP A 273 4.29 6.36 -17.16
N HIS A 274 3.74 5.31 -16.53
CA HIS A 274 3.64 5.20 -15.07
C HIS A 274 3.85 3.76 -14.59
N VAL A 275 5.07 3.26 -14.84
CA VAL A 275 5.43 1.90 -14.46
C VAL A 275 6.15 1.87 -13.11
N HIS A 276 5.47 1.31 -12.11
CA HIS A 276 5.99 1.20 -10.74
C HIS A 276 5.62 -0.16 -10.13
N PRO A 277 6.51 -0.79 -9.33
CA PRO A 277 6.35 -2.18 -8.91
C PRO A 277 5.40 -2.39 -7.73
N TYR A 278 4.57 -1.40 -7.34
CA TYR A 278 3.69 -1.47 -6.16
C TYR A 278 2.88 -2.76 -6.12
N TYR A 279 2.13 -3.04 -7.19
CA TYR A 279 1.20 -4.15 -7.19
C TYR A 279 1.88 -5.48 -7.52
N TYR A 280 3.00 -5.44 -8.27
CA TYR A 280 3.87 -6.61 -8.42
C TYR A 280 4.42 -7.09 -7.07
N THR A 281 4.96 -6.17 -6.26
CA THR A 281 5.61 -6.53 -4.99
C THR A 281 4.57 -6.93 -3.94
N ILE A 282 3.41 -6.27 -3.85
CA ILE A 282 2.35 -6.69 -2.92
C ILE A 282 1.73 -8.03 -3.33
N ALA A 283 1.48 -8.26 -4.63
CA ALA A 283 0.92 -9.52 -5.12
C ALA A 283 1.85 -10.70 -4.85
N THR A 284 3.13 -10.57 -5.21
CA THR A 284 4.11 -11.63 -4.95
C THR A 284 4.31 -11.89 -3.46
N SER A 285 4.31 -10.84 -2.63
CA SER A 285 4.38 -10.97 -1.17
C SER A 285 3.12 -11.60 -0.57
N ALA A 286 1.95 -11.40 -1.19
CA ALA A 286 0.73 -12.11 -0.82
C ALA A 286 0.72 -13.57 -1.28
N GLY A 287 1.72 -14.02 -2.06
CA GLY A 287 1.78 -15.36 -2.63
C GLY A 287 0.96 -15.53 -3.92
N ALA A 288 0.56 -14.42 -4.56
CA ALA A 288 -0.18 -14.42 -5.80
C ALA A 288 0.72 -14.67 -7.03
N HIS A 289 0.12 -15.15 -8.11
CA HIS A 289 0.75 -15.28 -9.43
C HIS A 289 0.50 -13.99 -10.21
N TYR A 290 1.56 -13.20 -10.40
CA TYR A 290 1.44 -11.89 -11.01
C TYR A 290 1.76 -11.90 -12.50
N SER A 291 0.87 -11.32 -13.29
CA SER A 291 1.02 -11.05 -14.72
C SER A 291 0.73 -9.58 -15.03
N TYR A 292 1.21 -9.08 -16.16
CA TYR A 292 0.94 -7.71 -16.59
C TYR A 292 0.86 -7.53 -18.10
N ILE A 293 0.18 -6.46 -18.52
CA ILE A 293 0.23 -5.88 -19.87
C ILE A 293 0.61 -4.41 -19.73
N VAL A 294 1.62 -3.96 -20.48
CA VAL A 294 1.92 -2.52 -20.59
C VAL A 294 1.18 -1.95 -21.80
N GLY A 295 0.21 -1.07 -21.52
CA GLY A 295 -0.59 -0.40 -22.53
C GLY A 295 0.00 0.92 -23.04
N ASP A 296 -0.71 1.52 -23.98
CA ASP A 296 -0.33 2.72 -24.72
C ASP A 296 -0.86 3.99 -24.08
N SER A 297 -0.01 4.70 -23.31
CA SER A 297 -0.40 5.96 -22.70
C SER A 297 -0.70 7.02 -23.77
N LYS A 298 -1.81 7.74 -23.62
CA LYS A 298 -2.22 8.84 -24.51
C LYS A 298 -1.38 10.11 -24.37
N GLY A 299 -0.34 10.07 -23.53
CA GLY A 299 0.60 11.15 -23.31
C GLY A 299 1.90 10.63 -22.69
N THR A 300 2.92 11.48 -22.72
CA THR A 300 4.22 11.21 -22.09
C THR A 300 4.44 12.23 -20.99
N ARG A 301 4.95 11.77 -19.84
CA ARG A 301 5.26 12.66 -18.73
C ARG A 301 6.62 13.31 -18.90
N PRO A 302 6.79 14.56 -18.45
CA PRO A 302 8.12 15.16 -18.33
C PRO A 302 9.04 14.28 -17.47
N GLN A 303 10.31 14.23 -17.83
CA GLN A 303 11.31 13.55 -17.03
C GLN A 303 11.35 14.16 -15.62
N GLY A 304 11.33 13.31 -14.59
CA GLY A 304 11.34 13.75 -13.19
C GLY A 304 9.99 14.25 -12.66
N ALA A 305 8.90 14.15 -13.43
CA ALA A 305 7.57 14.49 -12.93
C ALA A 305 7.22 13.68 -11.66
N PHE A 306 6.83 14.38 -10.60
CA PHE A 306 6.38 13.76 -9.36
C PHE A 306 4.91 13.36 -9.44
N GLY A 307 4.53 12.34 -8.66
CA GLY A 307 3.13 11.92 -8.52
C GLY A 307 2.63 10.95 -9.60
N PRO A 308 1.32 10.72 -9.64
CA PRO A 308 0.68 9.83 -10.61
C PRO A 308 0.68 10.37 -12.05
N SER A 309 0.57 9.49 -13.05
CA SER A 309 0.27 9.94 -14.43
C SER A 309 -1.15 10.48 -14.54
N PRO A 310 -1.37 11.60 -15.28
CA PRO A 310 -2.71 12.08 -15.59
C PRO A 310 -3.32 11.41 -16.83
N PHE A 311 -2.54 10.64 -17.60
CA PHE A 311 -2.94 10.15 -18.91
C PHE A 311 -3.67 8.81 -18.83
N ASP A 312 -4.73 8.69 -19.60
CA ASP A 312 -5.39 7.43 -19.92
C ASP A 312 -4.55 6.64 -20.93
N PHE A 313 -4.88 5.36 -21.12
CA PHE A 313 -4.09 4.48 -21.97
C PHE A 313 -4.94 3.43 -22.68
N ASP A 314 -4.48 2.94 -23.83
CA ASP A 314 -5.13 1.81 -24.51
C ASP A 314 -4.50 0.48 -24.11
N VAL A 315 -5.28 -0.59 -24.18
CA VAL A 315 -4.80 -1.97 -24.09
C VAL A 315 -5.23 -2.71 -25.35
N ALA A 316 -4.30 -3.39 -26.01
CA ALA A 316 -4.60 -4.18 -27.20
C ALA A 316 -5.56 -5.35 -26.85
N PRO A 317 -6.79 -5.40 -27.41
CA PRO A 317 -7.80 -6.39 -27.02
C PRO A 317 -7.37 -7.85 -27.26
N ASP A 318 -6.60 -8.12 -28.32
CA ASP A 318 -6.10 -9.46 -28.65
C ASP A 318 -5.04 -9.95 -27.64
N ILE A 319 -4.21 -9.05 -27.10
CA ILE A 319 -3.24 -9.37 -26.05
C ILE A 319 -3.99 -9.61 -24.75
N PHE A 320 -4.99 -8.78 -24.45
CA PHE A 320 -5.81 -8.91 -23.26
C PHE A 320 -6.59 -10.23 -23.23
N GLU A 321 -7.25 -10.61 -24.32
CA GLU A 321 -8.00 -11.87 -24.40
C GLU A 321 -7.07 -13.09 -24.23
N ARG A 322 -5.90 -13.10 -24.87
CA ARG A 322 -4.90 -14.17 -24.68
C ARG A 322 -4.39 -14.27 -23.25
N ALA A 323 -4.23 -13.13 -22.58
CA ALA A 323 -3.87 -13.11 -21.17
C ALA A 323 -4.98 -13.73 -20.31
N LEU A 324 -6.25 -13.40 -20.58
CA LEU A 324 -7.39 -14.01 -19.89
C LEU A 324 -7.49 -15.52 -20.14
N GLU A 325 -7.27 -15.98 -21.38
CA GLU A 325 -7.22 -17.41 -21.73
C GLU A 325 -6.18 -18.15 -20.89
N THR A 326 -5.01 -17.55 -20.68
CA THR A 326 -3.91 -18.16 -19.92
C THR A 326 -4.20 -18.20 -18.43
N ILE A 327 -4.69 -17.10 -17.85
CA ILE A 327 -4.91 -17.04 -16.39
C ILE A 327 -6.21 -17.70 -15.95
N CYS A 328 -7.20 -17.88 -16.84
CA CYS A 328 -8.49 -18.49 -16.50
C CYS A 328 -8.53 -20.02 -16.63
N GLN A 329 -7.51 -20.63 -17.23
CA GLN A 329 -7.25 -22.08 -17.23
C GLN A 329 -6.78 -22.55 -15.86
#